data_AF-A0AAW1MSW7-F1
#
_entry.id   AF-A0AAW1MSW7-F1
#
_cell.length_a   1.000
_cell.length_b   1.000
_cell.length_c   1.000
_cell.angle_alpha   90.00
_cell.angle_beta   90.00
_cell.angle_gamma   90.00
#
_symmetry.space_group_name_H-M   'P 1'
#
loop_
_entity.id
_entity.type
_entity.pdbx_description
1 polymer ?
#
loop_
_entity_poly.entity_id
_entity_poly.type
_entity_poly.pdbx_seq_one_letter_code
_entity_poly.pdbx_strand_id
1 'polypeptide(L)'
;MVFRRSDHAYSRTLLNRATRVFEFADKYRGSYSDGLKDVVCPFYCSYSGYQDELLWGATWLHRATRNTMYLNYIQRNGQVLSASEEDYTFGWDNKHVGARILLSKTTLKLMDPMTTSIFQLNVNAILSLE
;
A
#
# COMPACT_ATOMS: atom_id res chain seq x y z
N MET A 1 -12.62 8.54 2.41
CA MET A 1 -12.60 9.35 1.17
C MET A 1 -13.99 9.47 0.57
N VAL A 2 -14.64 8.36 0.20
CA VAL A 2 -16.00 8.35 -0.37
C VAL A 2 -16.99 9.14 0.49
N PHE A 3 -17.04 8.83 1.79
CA PHE A 3 -17.95 9.48 2.74
C PHE A 3 -17.51 10.88 3.21
N ARG A 4 -16.37 11.42 2.74
CA ARG A 4 -15.80 12.65 3.31
C ARG A 4 -16.75 13.85 3.25
N ARG A 5 -17.58 13.94 2.21
CA ARG A 5 -18.55 15.03 2.01
C ARG A 5 -19.96 14.71 2.50
N SER A 6 -20.41 13.47 2.35
CA SER A 6 -21.77 13.06 2.71
C SER A 6 -21.94 12.74 4.19
N ASP A 7 -20.91 12.17 4.83
CA ASP A 7 -20.89 11.86 6.26
C ASP A 7 -19.48 11.97 6.82
N HIS A 8 -19.16 13.19 7.28
CA HIS A 8 -17.84 13.50 7.77
C HIS A 8 -17.49 12.75 9.06
N ALA A 9 -18.46 12.55 9.96
CA ALA A 9 -18.26 11.83 11.22
C ALA A 9 -17.92 10.37 10.95
N TYR A 10 -18.68 9.71 10.07
CA TYR A 10 -18.42 8.34 9.69
C TYR A 10 -17.09 8.20 8.94
N SER A 11 -16.76 9.11 8.01
CA SER A 11 -15.47 9.09 7.33
C SER A 11 -14.28 9.19 8.31
N ARG A 12 -14.43 9.93 9.41
CA ARG A 12 -13.40 10.03 10.46
C ARG A 12 -13.27 8.73 11.24
N THR A 13 -14.39 8.10 11.60
CA THR A 13 -14.41 6.79 12.26
C THR A 13 -13.70 5.73 11.42
N LEU A 14 -13.99 5.66 10.12
CA LEU A 14 -13.34 4.71 9.21
C LEU A 14 -11.84 4.95 9.10
N LEU A 15 -11.41 6.21 8.98
CA LEU A 15 -10.00 6.55 8.88
C LEU A 15 -9.24 6.16 10.16
N ASN A 16 -9.79 6.49 11.33
CA ASN A 16 -9.16 6.14 12.61
C ASN A 16 -9.02 4.63 12.79
N ARG A 17 -10.03 3.85 12.38
CA ARG A 17 -9.96 2.38 12.40
C ARG A 17 -8.92 1.85 11.43
N ALA A 18 -8.88 2.36 10.19
CA ALA A 18 -7.91 1.96 9.19
C ALA A 18 -6.46 2.20 9.67
N THR A 19 -6.19 3.34 10.31
CA THR A 19 -4.87 3.62 10.91
C THR A 19 -4.51 2.60 11.98
N ARG A 20 -5.42 2.28 12.91
CA ARG A 20 -5.17 1.28 13.96
C ARG A 20 -4.94 -0.12 13.42
N VAL A 21 -5.70 -0.53 12.40
CA VAL A 21 -5.54 -1.84 11.75
C VAL A 21 -4.18 -1.93 11.06
N PHE A 22 -3.76 -0.87 10.37
CA PHE A 22 -2.44 -0.82 9.75
C PHE A 22 -1.31 -0.88 10.78
N GLU A 23 -1.40 -0.10 11.86
CA GLU A 23 -0.41 -0.13 12.95
C GLU A 23 -0.31 -1.52 13.60
N PHE A 24 -1.44 -2.18 13.80
CA PHE A 24 -1.47 -3.55 14.30
C PHE A 24 -0.78 -4.53 13.32
N ALA A 25 -1.12 -4.47 12.04
CA ALA A 25 -0.57 -5.36 11.02
C ALA A 25 0.95 -5.16 10.83
N ASP A 26 1.42 -3.91 10.83
CA ASP A 26 2.84 -3.60 10.69
C ASP A 26 3.65 -4.01 11.94
N LYS A 27 3.04 -3.90 13.13
CA LYS A 27 3.67 -4.31 14.39
C LYS A 27 3.75 -5.82 14.55
N TYR A 28 2.72 -6.55 14.15
CA TYR A 28 2.61 -8.00 14.30
C TYR A 28 2.56 -8.68 12.93
N ARG A 29 3.73 -8.77 12.30
CA ARG A 29 3.87 -9.26 10.94
C ARG A 29 3.75 -10.78 10.86
N GLY A 30 2.99 -11.26 9.89
CA GLY A 30 2.75 -12.67 9.62
C GLY A 30 1.53 -12.86 8.73
N SER A 31 1.49 -13.96 7.98
CA SER A 31 0.32 -14.26 7.16
C SER A 31 -0.80 -14.77 8.05
N TYR A 32 -2.02 -14.27 7.85
CA TYR A 32 -3.14 -14.64 8.72
C TYR A 32 -3.44 -16.16 8.67
N SER A 33 -3.18 -16.79 7.50
CA SER A 33 -3.34 -18.22 7.31
C SER A 33 -2.29 -19.05 8.04
N ASP A 34 -1.22 -18.47 8.58
CA ASP A 34 -0.25 -19.22 9.39
C ASP A 34 -0.88 -19.73 10.69
N GLY A 35 -1.75 -18.93 11.29
CA GLY A 35 -2.48 -19.29 12.53
C GLY A 35 -3.86 -19.89 12.31
N LEU A 36 -4.45 -19.72 11.12
CA LEU A 36 -5.83 -20.10 10.82
C LEU A 36 -5.96 -21.12 9.69
N LYS A 37 -4.84 -21.71 9.25
CA LYS A 37 -4.74 -22.57 8.06
C LYS A 37 -5.85 -23.61 7.98
N ASP A 38 -6.09 -24.32 9.09
CA ASP A 38 -7.04 -25.43 9.17
C ASP A 38 -8.51 -25.03 8.92
N VAL A 39 -8.82 -23.73 9.00
CA VAL A 39 -10.18 -23.20 8.84
C VAL A 39 -10.35 -22.42 7.53
N VAL A 40 -9.28 -21.83 7.00
CA VAL A 40 -9.36 -20.90 5.86
C VAL A 40 -8.85 -21.51 4.55
N CYS A 41 -7.99 -22.51 4.63
CA CYS A 41 -7.50 -23.24 3.48
C CYS A 41 -8.40 -24.45 3.15
N PRO A 42 -8.60 -24.79 1.87
CA PRO A 42 -7.93 -24.26 0.69
C PRO A 42 -8.61 -23.04 0.02
N PHE A 43 -9.57 -22.38 0.68
CA PHE A 43 -10.40 -21.36 0.01
C PHE A 43 -9.68 -20.00 -0.12
N TYR A 44 -9.11 -19.50 0.97
CA TYR A 44 -8.49 -18.17 1.02
C TYR A 44 -7.11 -18.19 1.70
N CYS A 45 -6.23 -19.12 1.31
CA CYS A 45 -4.87 -19.13 1.86
C CYS A 45 -4.09 -17.87 1.44
N SER A 46 -3.30 -17.28 2.33
CA SER A 46 -2.36 -16.23 1.94
C SER A 46 -1.21 -16.86 1.17
N TYR A 47 -1.18 -16.67 -0.15
CA TYR A 47 -0.12 -17.20 -1.02
C TYR A 47 0.95 -16.15 -1.32
N SER A 48 0.55 -14.90 -1.58
CA SER A 48 1.46 -13.78 -1.78
C SER A 48 2.15 -13.30 -0.50
N GLY A 49 1.57 -13.62 0.66
CA GLY A 49 2.04 -13.15 1.96
C GLY A 49 1.20 -11.99 2.51
N TYR A 50 1.83 -11.15 3.33
CA TYR A 50 1.22 -9.94 3.91
C TYR A 50 1.93 -8.65 3.45
N GLN A 51 3.03 -8.79 2.71
CA GLN A 51 3.94 -7.72 2.36
C GLN A 51 3.25 -6.72 1.41
N ASP A 52 2.51 -7.22 0.41
CA ASP A 52 1.71 -6.38 -0.47
C ASP A 52 0.54 -5.71 0.24
N GLU A 53 -0.09 -6.36 1.21
CA GLU A 53 -1.13 -5.76 2.04
C GLU A 53 -0.61 -4.55 2.80
N LEU A 54 0.60 -4.62 3.35
CA LEU A 54 1.24 -3.49 4.05
C LEU A 54 1.52 -2.34 3.08
N LEU A 55 2.08 -2.62 1.90
CA LEU A 55 2.30 -1.58 0.88
C LEU A 55 0.99 -0.97 0.39
N TRP A 56 -0.04 -1.78 0.19
CA TRP A 56 -1.36 -1.36 -0.25
C TRP A 56 -2.06 -0.50 0.81
N GLY A 57 -2.05 -0.95 2.07
CA GLY A 57 -2.61 -0.23 3.21
C GLY A 57 -1.95 1.13 3.42
N ALA A 58 -0.60 1.17 3.41
CA ALA A 58 0.14 2.42 3.50
C ALA A 58 -0.19 3.36 2.34
N THR A 59 -0.32 2.83 1.11
CA THR A 59 -0.66 3.63 -0.07
C THR A 59 -2.05 4.26 0.06
N TRP A 60 -3.06 3.51 0.51
CA TRP A 60 -4.41 4.05 0.72
C TRP A 60 -4.46 5.05 1.88
N LEU A 61 -3.76 4.78 2.97
CA LEU A 61 -3.68 5.71 4.10
C LEU A 61 -2.98 7.00 3.69
N HIS A 62 -1.88 6.94 2.93
CA HIS A 62 -1.26 8.12 2.34
C HIS A 62 -2.26 8.91 1.48
N ARG A 63 -2.98 8.23 0.57
CA ARG A 63 -3.97 8.87 -0.29
C ARG A 63 -5.11 9.52 0.48
N ALA A 64 -5.58 8.88 1.56
CA ALA A 64 -6.69 9.37 2.36
C ALA A 64 -6.29 10.56 3.26
N THR A 65 -5.06 10.56 3.79
CA THR A 65 -4.61 11.53 4.80
C THR A 65 -3.68 12.62 4.27
N ARG A 66 -2.98 12.35 3.16
CA ARG A 66 -1.80 13.11 2.70
C ARG A 66 -0.64 13.15 3.71
N ASN A 67 -0.66 12.29 4.73
CA ASN A 67 0.42 12.20 5.70
C ASN A 67 1.65 11.55 5.05
N THR A 68 2.78 12.25 5.09
CA THR A 68 4.06 11.82 4.51
C THR A 68 4.67 10.64 5.23
N MET A 69 4.28 10.35 6.48
CA MET A 69 4.71 9.15 7.22
C MET A 69 4.47 7.87 6.41
N TYR A 70 3.30 7.75 5.77
CA TYR A 70 2.97 6.57 4.97
C TYR A 70 3.77 6.51 3.66
N LEU A 71 4.09 7.65 3.06
CA LEU A 71 4.98 7.69 1.90
C LEU A 71 6.40 7.26 2.27
N ASN A 72 6.91 7.75 3.39
CA ASN A 72 8.22 7.36 3.92
C ASN A 72 8.25 5.87 4.28
N TYR A 73 7.15 5.33 4.82
CA TYR A 73 7.01 3.90 5.09
C TYR A 73 7.17 3.10 3.78
N ILE A 74 6.48 3.49 2.72
CA ILE A 74 6.54 2.83 1.41
C ILE A 74 7.94 2.93 0.81
N GLN A 75 8.60 4.09 0.90
CA GLN A 75 9.97 4.24 0.39
C GLN A 75 10.97 3.36 1.14
N ARG A 76 10.84 3.25 2.47
CA ARG A 76 11.74 2.43 3.30
C ARG A 76 11.52 0.94 3.12
N ASN A 77 10.26 0.52 2.99
CA ASN A 77 9.90 -0.89 2.96
C ASN A 77 9.66 -1.41 1.53
N GLY A 78 9.59 -0.54 0.53
CA GLY A 78 9.17 -0.88 -0.83
C GLY A 78 10.03 -1.95 -1.48
N GLN A 79 11.35 -1.88 -1.35
CA GLN A 79 12.25 -2.90 -1.90
C GLN A 79 12.13 -4.26 -1.18
N VAL A 80 11.95 -4.23 0.14
CA VAL A 80 11.91 -5.45 0.97
C VAL A 80 10.55 -6.14 0.90
N LEU A 81 9.48 -5.38 0.73
CA LEU A 81 8.09 -5.86 0.71
C LEU A 81 7.51 -5.99 -0.69
N SER A 82 8.24 -5.65 -1.75
CA SER A 82 7.76 -5.87 -3.12
C SER A 82 8.04 -7.29 -3.58
N ALA A 83 7.07 -7.89 -4.26
CA ALA A 83 7.28 -9.10 -5.07
C ALA A 83 8.26 -8.85 -6.22
N SER A 84 8.70 -9.96 -6.80
CA SER A 84 9.51 -9.99 -8.02
C SER A 84 8.90 -9.15 -9.14
N GLU A 85 9.73 -8.79 -10.11
CA GLU A 85 9.31 -8.04 -11.30
C GLU A 85 8.29 -8.79 -12.17
N GLU A 86 8.20 -10.11 -12.00
CA GLU A 86 7.31 -10.99 -12.76
C GLU A 86 5.88 -11.05 -12.18
N ASP A 87 5.61 -10.31 -11.11
CA ASP A 87 4.30 -10.23 -10.50
C ASP A 87 3.40 -9.20 -11.19
N TYR A 88 2.53 -9.70 -12.08
CA TYR A 88 1.67 -8.88 -12.94
C TYR A 88 0.17 -8.96 -12.59
N THR A 89 -0.21 -9.72 -11.56
CA THR A 89 -1.63 -9.96 -11.27
C THR A 89 -2.12 -9.15 -10.07
N PHE A 90 -3.32 -8.61 -10.20
CA PHE A 90 -4.03 -7.98 -9.08
C PHE A 90 -5.22 -8.84 -8.71
N GLY A 91 -5.33 -9.17 -7.42
CA GLY A 91 -6.38 -10.04 -6.91
C GLY A 91 -6.65 -9.83 -5.44
N TRP A 92 -7.51 -10.70 -4.90
CA TRP A 92 -7.84 -10.68 -3.48
C TRP A 92 -6.64 -11.06 -2.61
N ASP A 93 -5.74 -11.90 -3.11
CA ASP A 93 -4.50 -12.32 -2.44
C ASP A 93 -3.37 -11.34 -2.74
N ASN A 94 -3.20 -10.90 -3.98
CA ASN A 94 -2.05 -10.09 -4.38
C ASN A 94 -2.38 -8.62 -4.76
N LYS A 95 -1.74 -7.65 -4.11
CA LYS A 95 -1.92 -6.20 -4.32
C LYS A 95 -0.73 -5.46 -4.92
N HIS A 96 0.40 -6.12 -5.22
CA HIS A 96 1.64 -5.44 -5.64
C HIS A 96 1.43 -4.47 -6.80
N VAL A 97 0.83 -4.95 -7.89
CA VAL A 97 0.57 -4.14 -9.10
C VAL A 97 -0.40 -3.00 -8.79
N GLY A 98 -1.43 -3.25 -7.98
CA GLY A 98 -2.38 -2.23 -7.55
C GLY A 98 -1.71 -1.10 -6.78
N ALA A 99 -0.83 -1.44 -5.82
CA ALA A 99 -0.07 -0.48 -5.04
C ALA A 99 0.86 0.35 -5.94
N ARG A 100 1.61 -0.29 -6.86
CA ARG A 100 2.49 0.38 -7.84
C ARG A 100 1.72 1.41 -8.69
N ILE A 101 0.58 1.02 -9.27
CA ILE A 101 -0.25 1.91 -10.10
C ILE A 101 -0.85 3.06 -9.28
N LEU A 102 -1.30 2.79 -8.06
CA LEU A 102 -1.91 3.82 -7.22
C LEU A 102 -0.89 4.87 -6.76
N LEU A 103 0.34 4.43 -6.49
CA LEU A 103 1.47 5.30 -6.18
C LEU A 103 1.84 6.15 -7.38
N SER A 104 2.03 5.55 -8.56
CA SER A 104 2.41 6.29 -9.78
C SER A 104 1.40 7.40 -10.11
N LYS A 105 0.09 7.13 -9.98
CA LYS A 105 -0.96 8.15 -10.18
C LYS A 105 -0.90 9.29 -9.17
N THR A 106 -0.37 9.05 -7.97
CA THR A 106 -0.20 10.08 -6.94
C THR A 106 1.01 10.94 -7.23
N THR A 107 2.13 10.35 -7.67
CA THR A 107 3.35 11.06 -8.09
C THR A 107 3.10 11.90 -9.34
N LEU A 108 2.43 11.35 -10.36
CA LEU A 108 2.10 12.05 -11.60
C LEU A 108 1.19 13.27 -11.39
N LYS A 109 0.34 13.26 -10.35
CA LYS A 109 -0.53 14.40 -10.01
C LYS A 109 0.16 15.52 -9.24
N LEU A 110 1.35 15.27 -8.68
CA LEU A 110 2.17 16.28 -8.01
C LEU A 110 3.14 16.96 -8.97
N MET A 111 3.16 16.55 -10.25
CA MET A 111 3.94 17.19 -11.32
C MET A 111 3.27 18.48 -11.76
N ASP A 112 3.42 19.52 -10.94
CA ASP A 112 3.41 20.92 -11.37
C ASP A 112 4.76 21.24 -12.04
N PRO A 113 4.86 22.10 -13.08
CA PRO A 113 6.04 22.22 -13.95
C PRO A 113 7.36 22.65 -13.29
N MET A 114 7.34 23.03 -12.01
CA MET A 114 8.54 23.49 -11.28
C MET A 114 9.32 22.39 -10.55
N THR A 115 8.80 21.16 -10.46
CA THR A 115 9.43 20.07 -9.67
C THR A 115 10.25 19.06 -10.48
N THR A 116 10.66 19.42 -11.69
CA THR A 116 11.36 18.55 -12.65
C THR A 116 12.74 18.06 -12.17
N SER A 117 13.37 18.73 -11.19
CA SER A 117 14.69 18.32 -10.67
C SER A 117 14.64 17.17 -9.64
N ILE A 118 13.53 16.96 -8.95
CA ILE A 118 13.40 15.89 -7.92
C ILE A 118 13.14 14.52 -8.58
N PHE A 119 12.76 14.51 -9.86
CA PHE A 119 12.37 13.30 -10.59
C PHE A 119 13.52 12.35 -10.92
N GLN A 120 14.79 12.78 -10.82
CA GLN A 120 15.94 11.88 -10.98
C GLN A 120 16.11 10.88 -9.83
N LEU A 121 15.46 11.07 -8.67
CA LEU A 121 15.63 10.17 -7.51
C LEU A 121 14.44 9.23 -7.24
N ASN A 122 13.23 9.56 -7.70
CA ASN A 122 12.03 8.77 -7.35
C ASN A 122 11.45 7.93 -8.50
N VAL A 123 11.75 8.24 -9.76
CA VAL A 123 11.49 7.30 -10.86
C VAL A 123 12.58 6.24 -10.93
N ASN A 124 13.83 6.59 -10.60
CA ASN A 124 14.91 5.63 -10.56
C ASN A 124 14.70 4.55 -9.49
N ALA A 125 14.06 4.81 -8.34
CA ALA A 125 13.73 3.71 -7.42
C ALA A 125 12.64 2.74 -7.94
N ILE A 126 11.88 3.14 -8.97
CA ILE A 126 10.83 2.34 -9.62
C ILE A 126 11.31 1.75 -10.97
N LEU A 127 12.36 2.33 -11.58
CA LEU A 127 12.94 1.97 -12.88
C LEU A 127 14.43 1.59 -12.84
N SER A 128 15.12 1.54 -11.69
CA SER A 128 16.53 1.11 -11.59
C SER A 128 16.67 -0.42 -11.58
N LEU A 129 15.90 -1.07 -12.46
CA LEU A 129 16.05 -2.47 -12.85
C LEU A 129 16.39 -2.46 -14.35
N GLU A 130 17.44 -1.71 -14.69
CA GLU A 130 18.40 -2.06 -15.73
C GLU A 130 19.71 -2.44 -15.05
#